data_AF-A0A6H2NT44-F1
#
_entry.id   AF-A0A6H2NT44-F1
#
_cell.length_a   1.000
_cell.length_b   1.000
_cell.length_c   1.000
_cell.angle_alpha   90.00
_cell.angle_beta   90.00
_cell.angle_gamma   90.00
#
_symmetry.space_group_name_H-M   'P 1'
#
loop_
_entity.id
_entity.type
_entity.pdbx_description
1 polymer ?
#
loop_
_entity_poly.entity_id
_entity_poly.type
_entity_poly.pdbx_seq_one_letter_code
_entity_poly.pdbx_strand_id
1 'polypeptide(L)'
;MYDEKNKLAHRKKVRTYSKRLVTALSIASLSGYIAALALNISSLSLYFTIVSTMLSALSLALNIWSLTDHFLQKQLGVAGQKKLTKICLDITSNVSFLIGGIASILPLESPIIPFISTAFFILGCTFMATNFIRTMISQPQIDENNNVKGGHPVILRQLELNY
;
A
#
# COMPACT_ATOMS: atom_id res chain seq x y z
N MET A 1 -16.59 15.83 23.15
CA MET A 1 -15.18 16.02 22.73
C MET A 1 -14.28 14.79 22.94
N TYR A 2 -14.51 13.96 23.98
CA TYR A 2 -13.78 12.68 24.17
C TYR A 2 -14.16 11.58 23.15
N ASP A 3 -15.43 11.57 22.71
CA ASP A 3 -15.99 10.57 21.81
C ASP A 3 -15.35 10.59 20.40
N GLU A 4 -15.08 11.78 19.84
CA GLU A 4 -14.49 11.90 18.50
C GLU A 4 -13.03 11.44 18.43
N LYS A 5 -12.24 11.67 19.50
CA LYS A 5 -10.85 11.19 19.56
C LYS A 5 -10.78 9.67 19.62
N ASN A 6 -11.64 9.03 20.43
CA ASN A 6 -11.74 7.57 20.48
C ASN A 6 -12.22 6.99 19.15
N LYS A 7 -13.19 7.63 18.49
CA LYS A 7 -13.67 7.25 17.16
C LYS A 7 -12.57 7.37 16.10
N LEU A 8 -11.75 8.43 16.15
CA LEU A 8 -10.63 8.61 15.24
C LEU A 8 -9.52 7.57 15.47
N ALA A 9 -9.17 7.29 16.73
CA ALA A 9 -8.19 6.27 17.09
C ALA A 9 -8.65 4.87 16.65
N HIS A 10 -9.94 4.55 16.85
CA HIS A 10 -10.54 3.30 16.38
C HIS A 10 -10.47 3.17 14.85
N ARG A 11 -10.87 4.22 14.09
CA ARG A 11 -10.78 4.22 12.62
C ARG A 11 -9.35 4.00 12.12
N LYS A 12 -8.36 4.65 12.76
CA LYS A 12 -6.94 4.43 12.44
C LYS A 12 -6.54 2.98 12.67
N LYS A 13 -6.89 2.41 13.82
CA LYS A 13 -6.55 1.01 14.18
C LYS A 13 -7.12 0.03 13.16
N VAL A 14 -8.42 0.14 12.84
CA VAL A 14 -9.07 -0.70 11.83
C VAL A 14 -8.37 -0.58 10.48
N ARG A 15 -8.14 0.65 10.00
CA ARG A 15 -7.44 0.88 8.72
C ARG A 15 -6.06 0.22 8.69
N THR A 16 -5.31 0.31 9.78
CA THR A 16 -3.95 -0.24 9.84
C THR A 16 -3.96 -1.77 9.78
N TYR A 17 -4.88 -2.44 10.50
CA TYR A 17 -5.04 -3.89 10.37
C TYR A 17 -5.52 -4.29 8.97
N SER A 18 -6.51 -3.58 8.41
CA SER A 18 -7.00 -3.84 7.06
C SER A 18 -5.90 -3.68 6.01
N LYS A 19 -5.07 -2.63 6.09
CA LYS A 19 -3.94 -2.45 5.18
C LYS A 19 -2.96 -3.61 5.28
N ARG A 20 -2.56 -4.01 6.49
CA ARG A 20 -1.64 -5.14 6.69
C ARG A 20 -2.18 -6.43 6.10
N LEU A 21 -3.46 -6.72 6.34
CA LEU A 21 -4.13 -7.90 5.80
C LEU A 21 -4.17 -7.86 4.27
N VAL A 22 -4.62 -6.75 3.68
CA VAL A 22 -4.69 -6.59 2.22
C VAL A 22 -3.30 -6.71 1.60
N THR A 23 -2.26 -6.10 2.18
CA THR A 23 -0.89 -6.22 1.69
C THR A 23 -0.39 -7.66 1.74
N ALA A 24 -0.61 -8.38 2.85
CA ALA A 24 -0.21 -9.78 2.97
C ALA A 24 -0.91 -10.67 1.93
N LEU A 25 -2.22 -10.48 1.75
CA LEU A 25 -2.99 -11.18 0.73
C LEU A 25 -2.54 -10.83 -0.68
N SER A 26 -2.21 -9.57 -0.96
CA SER A 26 -1.70 -9.13 -2.26
C SER A 26 -0.37 -9.81 -2.61
N ILE A 27 0.55 -9.92 -1.64
CA ILE A 27 1.85 -10.60 -1.85
C ILE A 27 1.62 -12.10 -2.10
N ALA A 28 0.76 -12.74 -1.30
CA ALA A 28 0.41 -14.15 -1.49
C ALA A 28 -0.24 -14.40 -2.86
N SER A 29 -1.15 -13.51 -3.27
CA SER A 29 -1.83 -13.61 -4.57
C SER A 29 -0.87 -13.37 -5.74
N LEU A 30 0.03 -12.40 -5.64
CA LEU A 30 1.03 -12.11 -6.68
C LEU A 30 2.05 -13.25 -6.83
N SER A 31 2.52 -13.83 -5.72
CA SER A 31 3.40 -15.00 -5.77
C SER A 31 2.69 -16.22 -6.35
N GLY A 32 1.41 -16.43 -6.01
CA GLY A 32 0.56 -17.44 -6.62
C GLY A 32 0.40 -17.25 -8.13
N TYR A 33 0.19 -16.01 -8.58
CA TYR A 33 0.13 -15.66 -10.01
C TYR A 33 1.43 -16.02 -10.75
N ILE A 34 2.59 -15.63 -10.20
CA ILE A 34 3.91 -15.92 -10.79
C ILE A 34 4.14 -17.44 -10.85
N ALA A 35 3.80 -18.18 -9.79
CA ALA A 35 3.91 -19.62 -9.77
C ALA A 35 3.00 -20.30 -10.81
N ALA A 36 1.75 -19.82 -10.95
CA ALA A 36 0.82 -20.33 -11.94
C ALA A 36 1.30 -20.08 -13.38
N LEU A 37 1.91 -18.92 -13.64
CA LEU A 37 2.56 -18.63 -14.93
C LEU A 37 3.74 -19.56 -15.19
N ALA A 38 4.62 -19.77 -14.21
CA ALA A 38 5.79 -20.64 -14.34
C ALA A 38 5.41 -22.10 -14.61
N LEU A 39 4.29 -22.56 -14.05
CA LEU A 39 3.72 -23.90 -14.28
C LEU A 39 2.79 -23.96 -15.49
N ASN A 40 2.59 -22.85 -16.20
CA ASN A 40 1.72 -22.72 -17.36
C ASN A 40 0.24 -23.12 -17.12
N ILE A 41 -0.26 -22.91 -15.89
CA ILE A 41 -1.63 -23.23 -15.48
C ILE A 41 -2.51 -21.97 -15.68
N SER A 42 -3.06 -21.83 -16.88
CA SER A 42 -3.82 -20.64 -17.31
C SER A 42 -5.05 -20.33 -16.44
N SER A 43 -5.79 -21.35 -15.99
CA SER A 43 -6.96 -21.14 -15.13
C SER A 43 -6.58 -20.54 -13.77
N LEU A 44 -5.49 -21.04 -13.18
CA LEU A 44 -5.01 -20.59 -11.87
C LEU A 44 -4.41 -19.18 -11.94
N SER A 45 -3.70 -18.85 -13.02
CA SER A 45 -3.18 -17.49 -13.23
C SER A 45 -4.31 -16.48 -13.40
N LEU A 46 -5.41 -16.85 -14.07
CA LEU A 46 -6.60 -16.01 -14.17
C LEU A 46 -7.25 -15.78 -12.79
N TYR A 47 -7.43 -16.82 -11.97
CA TYR A 47 -7.96 -16.68 -10.61
C TYR A 47 -7.12 -15.74 -9.74
N PHE A 48 -5.80 -15.93 -9.72
CA PHE A 48 -4.90 -15.05 -8.97
C PHE A 48 -4.90 -13.63 -9.51
N THR A 49 -5.08 -13.42 -10.82
CA THR A 49 -5.21 -12.08 -11.42
C THR A 49 -6.47 -11.37 -10.93
N ILE A 50 -7.61 -12.06 -10.90
CA ILE A 50 -8.89 -11.51 -10.39
C ILE A 50 -8.76 -11.14 -8.91
N VAL A 51 -8.25 -12.06 -8.09
CA VAL A 51 -8.06 -11.83 -6.66
C VAL A 51 -7.09 -10.66 -6.42
N SER A 52 -5.96 -10.61 -7.14
CA SER A 52 -5.01 -9.51 -7.04
C SER A 52 -5.64 -8.17 -7.42
N THR A 53 -6.46 -8.14 -8.47
CA THR A 53 -7.16 -6.93 -8.92
C THR A 53 -8.14 -6.42 -7.85
N MET A 54 -8.91 -7.32 -7.23
CA MET A 54 -9.81 -6.96 -6.13
C MET A 54 -9.04 -6.42 -4.91
N LEU A 55 -7.93 -7.05 -4.55
CA LEU A 55 -7.08 -6.61 -3.45
C LEU A 55 -6.44 -5.25 -3.74
N SER A 56 -6.03 -4.98 -4.97
CA SER A 56 -5.53 -3.66 -5.40
C SER A 56 -6.61 -2.58 -5.30
N ALA A 57 -7.87 -2.88 -5.66
CA ALA A 57 -8.99 -1.96 -5.46
C ALA A 57 -9.23 -1.64 -3.97
N LEU A 58 -9.22 -2.67 -3.11
CA LEU A 58 -9.35 -2.50 -1.67
C LEU A 58 -8.19 -1.67 -1.10
N SER A 59 -6.97 -1.97 -1.51
CA SER A 59 -5.76 -1.24 -1.11
C SER A 59 -5.85 0.23 -1.52
N LEU A 60 -6.34 0.51 -2.73
CA LEU A 60 -6.56 1.87 -3.22
C LEU A 60 -7.56 2.63 -2.36
N ALA A 61 -8.70 2.03 -2.02
CA ALA A 61 -9.69 2.64 -1.14
C ALA A 61 -9.11 2.97 0.25
N LEU A 62 -8.33 2.06 0.83
CA LEU A 62 -7.66 2.29 2.11
C LEU A 62 -6.58 3.38 2.03
N ASN A 63 -5.90 3.52 0.89
CA ASN A 63 -4.92 4.56 0.66
C ASN A 63 -5.54 5.94 0.42
N ILE A 64 -6.66 6.02 -0.32
CA ILE A 64 -7.45 7.24 -0.47
C ILE A 64 -7.99 7.68 0.89
N TRP A 65 -8.56 6.77 1.69
CA TRP A 65 -8.96 7.09 3.06
C TRP A 65 -7.77 7.64 3.87
N SER A 66 -6.61 6.98 3.79
CA SER A 66 -5.40 7.48 4.44
C SER A 66 -4.95 8.86 3.97
N LEU A 67 -5.20 9.20 2.70
CA LEU A 67 -4.89 10.50 2.13
C LEU A 67 -5.83 11.58 2.69
N THR A 68 -7.14 11.32 2.72
CA THR A 68 -8.14 12.22 3.28
C THR A 68 -7.85 12.53 4.76
N ASP A 69 -7.51 11.50 5.55
CA ASP A 69 -7.12 11.68 6.96
C ASP A 69 -5.83 12.50 7.10
N HIS A 70 -4.88 12.38 6.17
CA HIS A 70 -3.64 13.16 6.18
C HIS A 70 -3.92 14.64 5.91
N PHE A 71 -4.77 14.97 4.94
CA PHE A 71 -5.17 16.35 4.68
C PHE A 71 -5.89 16.97 5.88
N LEU A 72 -6.76 16.21 6.55
CA LEU A 72 -7.41 16.66 7.78
C LEU A 72 -6.38 16.94 8.89
N GLN A 73 -5.40 16.06 9.08
CA GLN A 73 -4.31 16.27 10.05
C GLN A 73 -3.39 17.44 9.68
N LYS A 74 -3.20 17.71 8.37
CA LYS A 74 -2.41 18.85 7.89
C LYS A 74 -3.12 20.17 8.14
N GLN A 75 -4.43 20.24 7.90
CA GLN A 75 -5.24 21.42 8.28
C GLN A 75 -5.18 21.69 9.78
N LEU A 76 -5.10 20.64 10.59
CA LEU A 76 -4.95 20.74 12.05
C LEU A 76 -3.51 21.04 12.53
N GLY A 77 -2.54 21.21 11.61
CA GLY A 77 -1.16 21.58 11.94
C GLY A 77 -0.26 20.44 12.45
N VAL A 78 -0.68 19.17 12.31
CA VAL A 78 -0.01 18.00 12.93
C VAL A 78 0.80 17.17 11.93
N ALA A 79 0.60 17.31 10.62
CA ALA A 79 1.12 16.36 9.63
C ALA A 79 2.41 16.80 8.90
N GLY A 80 3.42 15.92 8.89
CA GLY A 80 4.65 16.07 8.11
C GLY A 80 4.55 15.59 6.65
N GLN A 81 5.38 16.16 5.78
CA GLN A 81 5.39 15.96 4.31
C GLN A 81 5.82 14.53 3.89
N LYS A 82 6.68 13.86 4.68
CA LYS A 82 7.18 12.49 4.42
C LYS A 82 6.05 11.44 4.32
N LYS A 83 4.94 11.65 5.05
CA LYS A 83 3.79 10.75 5.06
C LYS A 83 2.95 10.83 3.77
N LEU A 84 2.93 11.99 3.11
CA LEU A 84 2.17 12.22 1.88
C LEU A 84 2.78 11.49 0.69
N THR A 85 4.11 11.58 0.51
CA THR A 85 4.77 10.94 -0.63
C THR A 85 4.65 9.42 -0.57
N LYS A 86 4.68 8.83 0.64
CA LYS A 86 4.40 7.41 0.86
C LYS A 86 3.02 7.01 0.34
N ILE A 87 1.99 7.74 0.78
CA ILE A 87 0.60 7.47 0.36
C ILE A 87 0.44 7.62 -1.15
N CYS A 88 1.09 8.62 -1.75
CA CYS A 88 1.06 8.84 -3.20
C CYS A 88 1.67 7.66 -3.96
N LEU A 89 2.86 7.18 -3.57
CA LEU A 89 3.50 6.02 -4.20
C LEU A 89 2.65 4.75 -4.06
N ASP A 90 2.02 4.54 -2.90
CA ASP A 90 1.10 3.41 -2.70
C ASP A 90 -0.15 3.50 -3.58
N ILE A 91 -0.70 4.70 -3.79
CA ILE A 91 -1.82 4.94 -4.72
C ILE A 91 -1.39 4.64 -6.16
N THR A 92 -0.25 5.19 -6.61
CA THR A 92 0.24 4.98 -7.97
C THR A 92 0.54 3.51 -8.26
N SER A 93 1.11 2.80 -7.29
CA SER A 93 1.33 1.35 -7.36
C SER A 93 0.00 0.60 -7.53
N ASN A 94 -0.99 0.86 -6.68
CA ASN A 94 -2.30 0.20 -6.76
C ASN A 94 -3.04 0.50 -8.08
N VAL A 95 -2.98 1.74 -8.57
CA VAL A 95 -3.59 2.12 -9.87
C VAL A 95 -2.93 1.36 -11.01
N SER A 96 -1.59 1.24 -10.98
CA SER A 96 -0.86 0.47 -11.99
C SER A 96 -1.29 -1.01 -11.97
N PHE A 97 -1.37 -1.61 -10.79
CA PHE A 97 -1.87 -2.99 -10.65
C PHE A 97 -3.32 -3.18 -11.11
N LEU A 98 -4.19 -2.21 -10.86
CA LEU A 98 -5.58 -2.23 -11.34
C LEU A 98 -5.64 -2.22 -12.87
N ILE A 99 -4.89 -1.34 -13.53
CA ILE A 99 -4.87 -1.27 -14.99
C ILE A 99 -4.31 -2.57 -15.57
N GLY A 100 -3.22 -3.09 -15.01
CA GLY A 100 -2.63 -4.35 -15.43
C GLY A 100 -3.57 -5.55 -15.25
N GLY A 101 -4.24 -5.63 -14.11
CA GLY A 101 -5.21 -6.67 -13.78
C GLY A 101 -6.47 -6.61 -14.65
N ILE A 102 -7.07 -5.44 -14.83
CA ILE A 102 -8.23 -5.27 -15.70
C ILE A 102 -7.88 -5.63 -17.14
N ALA A 103 -6.75 -5.13 -17.66
CA ALA A 103 -6.31 -5.44 -19.02
C ALA A 103 -6.11 -6.95 -19.24
N SER A 104 -5.64 -7.69 -18.24
CA SER A 104 -5.44 -9.15 -18.34
C SER A 104 -6.71 -9.98 -18.16
N ILE A 105 -7.76 -9.43 -17.55
CA ILE A 105 -9.06 -10.12 -17.36
C ILE A 105 -9.96 -9.92 -18.59
N LEU A 106 -9.85 -8.77 -19.27
CA LEU A 106 -10.72 -8.48 -20.40
C LEU A 106 -10.51 -9.49 -21.55
N PRO A 107 -11.58 -10.09 -22.09
CA PRO A 107 -11.51 -11.07 -23.17
C PRO A 107 -11.32 -10.34 -24.51
N LEU A 108 -10.24 -9.58 -24.64
CA LEU A 108 -9.90 -8.83 -25.83
C LEU A 108 -8.82 -9.61 -26.58
N GLU A 109 -9.09 -9.97 -27.83
CA GLU A 109 -8.23 -10.81 -28.68
C GLU A 109 -6.95 -10.11 -29.19
N SER A 110 -6.65 -8.91 -28.67
CA SER A 110 -5.50 -8.14 -29.14
C SER A 110 -4.19 -8.62 -28.49
N PRO A 111 -3.18 -8.99 -29.29
CA PRO A 111 -1.88 -9.42 -28.78
C PRO A 111 -1.11 -8.31 -28.04
N ILE A 112 -1.56 -7.05 -28.14
CA ILE A 112 -0.98 -5.90 -27.45
C ILE A 112 -1.36 -5.89 -25.97
N ILE A 113 -2.47 -6.51 -25.59
CA ILE A 113 -3.05 -6.42 -24.25
C ILE A 113 -2.22 -7.11 -23.17
N PRO A 114 -1.67 -8.32 -23.40
CA PRO A 114 -0.70 -8.92 -22.49
C PRO A 114 0.54 -8.03 -22.26
N PHE A 115 0.99 -7.31 -23.29
CA PHE A 115 2.13 -6.39 -23.20
C PHE A 115 1.80 -5.17 -22.32
N ILE A 116 0.65 -4.54 -22.57
CA ILE A 116 0.16 -3.42 -21.74
C ILE A 116 0.01 -3.87 -20.28
N SER A 117 -0.64 -5.02 -20.07
CA SER A 117 -0.87 -5.58 -18.73
C SER A 117 0.45 -5.78 -17.98
N THR A 118 1.43 -6.44 -18.62
CA THR A 118 2.75 -6.70 -18.04
C THR A 118 3.50 -5.41 -17.70
N ALA A 119 3.47 -4.42 -18.59
CA ALA A 119 4.11 -3.13 -18.33
C ALA A 119 3.55 -2.43 -17.08
N PHE A 120 2.23 -2.46 -16.91
CA PHE A 120 1.58 -1.90 -15.72
C PHE A 120 1.88 -2.71 -14.45
N PHE A 121 2.00 -4.04 -14.52
CA PHE A 121 2.46 -4.85 -13.39
C PHE A 121 3.89 -4.49 -12.97
N ILE A 122 4.83 -4.37 -13.93
CA ILE A 122 6.22 -3.98 -13.65
C ILE A 122 6.27 -2.59 -13.01
N LEU A 123 5.49 -1.65 -13.53
CA LEU A 123 5.40 -0.30 -13.00
C LEU A 123 4.86 -0.29 -11.57
N GLY A 124 3.80 -1.05 -11.30
CA GLY A 124 3.23 -1.24 -9.97
C GLY A 124 4.24 -1.77 -8.96
N CYS A 125 4.99 -2.81 -9.34
CA CYS A 125 6.08 -3.38 -8.55
C CYS A 125 7.20 -2.36 -8.28
N THR A 126 7.57 -1.56 -9.29
CA THR A 126 8.63 -0.55 -9.18
C THR A 126 8.26 0.52 -8.16
N PHE A 127 7.04 1.03 -8.19
CA PHE A 127 6.56 2.01 -7.21
C PHE A 127 6.48 1.41 -5.80
N MET A 128 6.00 0.17 -5.67
CA MET A 128 5.95 -0.55 -4.38
C MET A 128 7.35 -0.72 -3.78
N ALA A 129 8.31 -1.19 -4.59
CA ALA A 129 9.70 -1.40 -4.17
C ALA A 129 10.36 -0.08 -3.77
N THR A 130 10.14 0.99 -4.55
CA THR A 130 10.62 2.34 -4.23
C THR A 130 10.08 2.80 -2.88
N ASN A 131 8.80 2.58 -2.62
CA ASN A 131 8.19 2.96 -1.35
C ASN A 131 8.76 2.13 -0.18
N PHE A 132 8.96 0.83 -0.38
CA PHE A 132 9.57 -0.06 0.61
C PHE A 132 10.99 0.37 0.98
N ILE A 133 11.86 0.55 -0.02
CA ILE A 133 13.25 1.01 0.16
C ILE A 133 13.27 2.36 0.88
N ARG A 134 12.43 3.32 0.47
CA ARG A 134 12.33 4.62 1.14
C ARG A 134 11.92 4.49 2.60
N THR A 135 11.00 3.58 2.91
CA THR A 135 10.57 3.34 4.29
C THR A 135 11.74 2.77 5.12
N MET A 136 12.48 1.81 4.58
CA MET A 136 13.66 1.24 5.21
C MET A 136 14.79 2.24 5.42
N ILE A 137 15.01 3.19 4.49
CA ILE A 137 16.06 4.22 4.64
C ILE A 137 15.63 5.30 5.65
N SER A 138 14.33 5.61 5.73
CA SER A 138 13.81 6.65 6.63
C SER A 138 13.75 6.22 8.09
N GLN A 139 13.62 4.93 8.38
CA GLN A 139 13.54 4.39 9.75
C GLN A 139 14.84 4.57 10.55
N PRO A 140 16.02 4.18 10.05
CA PRO A 140 17.31 4.35 10.72
C PRO A 140 17.59 5.80 11.10
N GLN A 141 17.30 6.75 10.21
CA GLN A 141 17.53 8.18 10.46
C GLN A 141 16.69 8.76 11.60
N ILE A 142 15.54 8.15 11.93
CA ILE A 142 14.71 8.58 13.05
C ILE A 142 15.27 7.99 14.36
N ASP A 143 15.69 6.73 14.34
CA ASP A 143 16.22 6.05 15.54
C ASP A 143 17.61 6.60 15.94
N GLU A 144 18.45 6.97 14.98
CA GLU A 144 19.77 7.57 15.24
C GLU A 144 19.64 8.99 15.84
N ASN A 145 18.72 9.80 15.33
CA ASN A 145 18.50 11.17 15.81
C ASN A 145 17.79 11.23 17.17
N ASN A 146 17.04 10.17 17.53
CA ASN A 146 16.43 10.03 18.85
C ASN A 146 17.43 9.53 19.91
N ASN A 147 18.42 8.70 19.54
CA ASN A 147 19.46 8.25 20.46
C ASN A 147 20.49 9.33 20.81
N VAL A 148 20.71 10.33 19.94
CA VAL A 148 21.60 11.47 20.23
C VAL A 148 20.95 12.49 21.20
N LYS A 149 19.62 12.45 21.39
CA LYS A 149 18.88 13.37 22.26
C LYS A 149 18.23 12.68 23.46
N GLY A 150 19.05 12.21 24.40
CA GLY A 150 18.70 12.14 25.83
C GLY A 150 17.78 10.99 26.29
N GLY A 151 18.17 10.37 27.39
CA GLY A 151 17.49 9.22 28.00
C GLY A 151 16.06 9.47 28.48
N HIS A 152 15.24 8.41 28.36
CA HIS A 152 13.94 8.13 28.97
C HIS A 152 12.70 9.00 28.61
N PRO A 153 11.49 8.40 28.60
CA PRO A 153 11.04 7.27 27.80
C PRO A 153 10.01 7.77 26.75
N VAL A 154 10.43 7.94 25.50
CA VAL A 154 9.55 8.29 24.36
C VAL A 154 8.85 7.05 23.79
N ILE A 155 8.59 6.03 24.61
CA ILE A 155 7.92 4.79 24.17
C ILE A 155 6.42 5.03 23.95
N LEU A 156 5.82 6.05 24.60
CA LEU A 156 4.40 6.37 24.44
C LEU A 156 4.06 7.23 23.22
N ARG A 157 5.00 8.04 22.69
CA ARG A 157 4.72 8.94 21.55
C ARG A 157 4.92 8.29 20.18
N GLN A 158 5.71 7.22 20.12
CA GLN A 158 5.94 6.45 18.88
C GLN A 158 4.72 5.56 18.52
N LEU A 159 3.85 5.25 19.48
CA LEU A 159 2.59 4.54 19.24
C LEU A 159 1.48 5.44 18.65
N GLU A 160 1.59 6.77 18.73
CA GLU A 160 0.58 7.67 18.14
C GLU A 160 0.93 8.17 16.74
N LEU A 161 2.22 8.13 16.35
CA LEU A 161 2.70 8.68 15.08
C LEU A 161 3.01 7.62 14.02
N ASN A 162 3.23 6.35 14.41
CA ASN A 162 3.47 5.23 13.50
C ASN A 162 2.27 4.29 13.28
N TYR A 163 1.04 4.71 13.63
CA TYR A 163 -0.19 3.93 13.41
C TYR A 163 -1.29 4.69 12.66
#